data_AF-A0A2X1LB35-F1
#
_entry.id   AF-A0A2X1LB35-F1
#
_cell.length_a   1.000
_cell.length_b   1.000
_cell.length_c   1.000
_cell.angle_alpha   90.00
_cell.angle_beta   90.00
_cell.angle_gamma   90.00
#
_symmetry.space_group_name_H-M   'P 1'
#
loop_
_entity.id
_entity.type
_entity.pdbx_description
1 polymer ?
#
loop_
_entity_poly.entity_id
_entity_poly.type
_entity_poly.pdbx_seq_one_letter_code
_entity_poly.pdbx_strand_id
1 'polypeptide(L)'
;MPGEARDAEVINLLFTAAMTGHQVWTSLHANNALAIFDRLKDQGVDEFKLTDPELITGLVAQRLVRKLCAQCSITLTEYIASGGEISDTDRKIISGHETSVRFPNPRAKNVVGMV
;
A
#
# COMPACT_ATOMS: atom_id res chain seq x y z
N MET A 1 -4.36 4.10 -20.55
CA MET A 1 -4.29 4.10 -19.08
C MET A 1 -4.28 5.54 -18.59
N PRO A 2 -5.39 6.04 -18.04
CA PRO A 2 -5.43 7.33 -17.35
C PRO A 2 -4.79 7.20 -15.96
N GLY A 3 -3.92 8.15 -15.61
CA GLY A 3 -3.11 8.06 -14.40
C GLY A 3 -3.93 8.01 -13.10
N GLU A 4 -4.84 8.96 -12.92
CA GLU A 4 -5.67 9.10 -11.72
C GLU A 4 -7.08 9.53 -12.12
N ALA A 5 -8.11 8.95 -11.50
CA ALA A 5 -9.50 9.31 -11.73
C ALA A 5 -10.01 10.20 -10.57
N ARG A 6 -10.13 11.50 -10.81
CA ARG A 6 -10.44 12.48 -9.76
C ARG A 6 -11.91 12.84 -9.64
N ASP A 7 -12.59 12.85 -10.77
CA ASP A 7 -13.94 13.35 -10.95
C ASP A 7 -14.84 12.33 -11.67
N ALA A 8 -16.14 12.56 -11.54
CA ALA A 8 -17.17 11.69 -12.10
C ALA A 8 -17.12 11.61 -13.63
N GLU A 9 -16.67 12.67 -14.33
CA GLU A 9 -16.59 12.66 -15.79
C GLU A 9 -15.52 11.69 -16.28
N VAL A 10 -14.31 11.77 -15.70
CA VAL A 10 -13.23 10.81 -16.00
C VAL A 10 -13.68 9.40 -15.65
N ILE A 11 -14.27 9.18 -14.47
CA ILE A 11 -14.73 7.85 -14.03
C ILE A 11 -15.78 7.28 -14.98
N ASN A 12 -16.75 8.07 -15.43
CA ASN A 12 -17.74 7.62 -16.40
C ASN A 12 -17.10 7.16 -17.71
N LEU A 13 -16.11 7.92 -18.22
CA LEU A 13 -15.36 7.52 -19.41
C LEU A 13 -14.63 6.18 -19.21
N LEU A 14 -14.08 5.91 -18.01
CA LEU A 14 -13.45 4.63 -17.69
C LEU A 14 -14.44 3.47 -17.77
N PHE A 15 -15.62 3.63 -17.17
CA PHE A 15 -16.65 2.60 -17.19
C PHE A 15 -17.18 2.39 -18.62
N THR A 16 -17.34 3.44 -19.42
CA THR A 16 -17.70 3.31 -20.84
C THR A 16 -16.62 2.54 -21.63
N ALA A 17 -15.34 2.83 -21.40
CA ALA A 17 -14.25 2.10 -22.04
C ALA A 17 -14.24 0.62 -21.62
N ALA A 18 -14.43 0.33 -20.33
CA ALA A 18 -14.52 -1.03 -19.80
C ALA A 18 -15.70 -1.82 -20.40
N MET A 19 -16.90 -1.23 -20.43
CA MET A 19 -18.10 -1.86 -21.03
C MET A 19 -17.98 -2.09 -22.54
N THR A 20 -17.07 -1.40 -23.22
CA THR A 20 -16.78 -1.59 -24.66
C THR A 20 -15.61 -2.55 -24.90
N GLY A 21 -15.17 -3.27 -23.87
CA GLY A 21 -14.16 -4.34 -23.97
C GLY A 21 -12.71 -3.86 -23.83
N HIS A 22 -12.48 -2.61 -23.44
CA HIS A 22 -11.12 -2.13 -23.18
C HIS A 22 -10.69 -2.46 -21.76
N GLN A 23 -9.49 -3.03 -21.60
CA GLN A 23 -8.90 -3.16 -20.28
C GLN A 23 -8.47 -1.78 -19.76
N VAL A 24 -9.12 -1.31 -18.69
CA VAL A 24 -8.83 -0.01 -18.09
C VAL A 24 -8.09 -0.19 -16.76
N TRP A 25 -7.09 0.65 -16.53
CA TRP A 25 -6.35 0.74 -15.28
C TRP A 25 -6.25 2.21 -14.90
N THR A 26 -6.49 2.52 -13.63
CA THR A 26 -6.35 3.86 -13.08
C THR A 26 -5.99 3.81 -11.59
N SER A 27 -5.73 4.97 -10.99
CA SER A 27 -5.53 5.09 -9.55
C SER A 27 -6.57 6.02 -8.92
N LEU A 28 -6.82 5.79 -7.63
CA LEU A 28 -7.72 6.54 -6.78
C LEU A 28 -7.04 6.75 -5.43
N HIS A 29 -7.35 7.86 -4.77
CA HIS A 29 -6.96 8.06 -3.38
C HIS A 29 -7.94 7.35 -2.43
N ALA A 30 -7.64 6.10 -2.10
CA ALA A 30 -8.39 5.29 -1.12
C ALA A 30 -7.46 4.65 -0.08
N ASN A 31 -7.94 4.53 1.16
CA ASN A 31 -7.11 4.07 2.29
C ASN A 31 -6.86 2.55 2.30
N ASN A 32 -7.72 1.79 1.62
CA ASN A 32 -7.66 0.35 1.45
C ASN A 32 -8.41 -0.06 0.18
N ALA A 33 -8.35 -1.33 -0.21
CA ALA A 33 -8.90 -1.80 -1.47
C ALA A 33 -10.43 -1.70 -1.51
N LEU A 34 -11.11 -2.01 -0.40
CA LEU A 34 -12.58 -1.98 -0.34
C LEU A 34 -13.13 -0.55 -0.36
N ALA A 35 -12.40 0.41 0.22
CA ALA A 35 -12.75 1.83 0.18
C ALA A 35 -12.74 2.43 -1.24
N ILE A 36 -12.21 1.71 -2.24
CA ILE A 36 -12.35 2.10 -3.64
C ILE A 36 -13.82 2.06 -4.08
N PHE A 37 -14.61 1.09 -3.62
CA PHE A 37 -16.04 1.02 -3.93
C PHE A 37 -16.79 2.24 -3.40
N ASP A 38 -16.56 2.58 -2.13
CA ASP A 38 -17.15 3.78 -1.51
C ASP A 38 -16.78 5.04 -2.31
N ARG A 39 -15.50 5.16 -2.70
CA ARG A 39 -15.04 6.32 -3.48
C ARG A 39 -15.68 6.39 -4.86
N LEU A 40 -15.87 5.28 -5.55
CA LEU A 40 -16.55 5.24 -6.85
C LEU A 40 -18.05 5.55 -6.70
N LYS A 41 -18.69 5.05 -5.63
CA LYS A 41 -20.08 5.36 -5.29
C LYS A 41 -20.29 6.85 -4.99
N ASP A 42 -19.37 7.46 -4.25
CA ASP A 42 -19.35 8.92 -4.00
C ASP A 42 -19.22 9.74 -5.30
N GLN A 43 -18.62 9.16 -6.34
CA GLN A 43 -18.50 9.77 -7.67
C GLN A 43 -19.68 9.45 -8.60
N GLY A 44 -20.74 8.83 -8.08
CA GLY A 44 -21.97 8.58 -8.80
C GLY A 44 -21.97 7.34 -9.68
N VAL A 45 -21.04 6.39 -9.45
CA VAL A 45 -21.08 5.10 -10.16
C VAL A 45 -22.23 4.24 -9.62
N ASP A 46 -23.07 3.76 -10.53
CA ASP A 46 -24.18 2.87 -10.20
C ASP A 46 -23.70 1.56 -9.57
N GLU A 47 -24.43 1.09 -8.56
CA GLU A 47 -24.08 -0.11 -7.79
C GLU A 47 -23.97 -1.36 -8.66
N PHE A 48 -24.82 -1.50 -9.69
CA PHE A 48 -24.76 -2.65 -10.61
C PHE A 48 -23.44 -2.73 -11.37
N LYS A 49 -22.83 -1.58 -11.72
CA LYS A 49 -21.52 -1.52 -12.40
C LYS A 49 -20.39 -1.88 -11.46
N LEU A 50 -20.52 -1.55 -10.17
CA LEU A 50 -19.53 -1.88 -9.15
C LEU A 50 -19.55 -3.38 -8.81
N THR A 51 -20.73 -4.01 -8.87
CA THR A 51 -20.88 -5.46 -8.62
C THR A 51 -20.62 -6.32 -9.85
N ASP A 52 -20.41 -5.71 -11.02
CA ASP A 52 -20.13 -6.44 -12.26
C ASP A 52 -18.66 -6.92 -12.27
N PRO A 53 -18.41 -8.24 -12.25
CA PRO A 53 -17.05 -8.79 -12.22
C PRO A 53 -16.26 -8.55 -13.52
N GLU A 54 -16.94 -8.24 -14.64
CA GLU A 54 -16.27 -7.88 -15.90
C GLU A 54 -15.75 -6.43 -15.88
N LEU A 55 -16.40 -5.55 -15.11
CA LEU A 55 -15.99 -4.14 -14.98
C LEU A 55 -14.99 -3.92 -13.83
N ILE A 56 -15.15 -4.64 -12.72
CA ILE A 56 -14.26 -4.56 -11.55
C ILE A 56 -13.54 -5.91 -11.38
N THR A 57 -12.49 -6.11 -12.18
CA THR A 57 -11.71 -7.36 -12.16
C THR A 57 -10.74 -7.45 -10.99
N GLY A 58 -10.32 -6.32 -10.41
CA GLY A 58 -9.35 -6.31 -9.33
C GLY A 58 -9.15 -4.95 -8.67
N LEU A 59 -8.90 -4.96 -7.37
CA LEU A 59 -8.67 -3.79 -6.54
C LEU A 59 -7.36 -3.93 -5.79
N VAL A 60 -6.48 -2.94 -5.91
CA VAL A 60 -5.15 -2.95 -5.28
C VAL A 60 -5.01 -1.73 -4.39
N ALA A 61 -4.75 -1.98 -3.10
CA ALA A 61 -4.27 -0.95 -2.19
C ALA A 61 -2.77 -1.11 -1.97
N GLN A 62 -2.03 -0.03 -2.25
CA GLN A 62 -0.58 -0.01 -2.14
C GLN A 62 -0.15 0.91 -1.01
N ARG A 63 0.78 0.44 -0.18
CA ARG A 63 1.53 1.28 0.77
C ARG A 63 3.02 1.08 0.54
N LEU A 64 3.77 2.18 0.64
CA LEU A 64 5.22 2.15 0.58
C LEU A 64 5.75 2.22 2.00
N VAL A 65 6.57 1.23 2.37
CA VAL A 65 7.33 1.24 3.61
C VAL A 65 8.81 1.43 3.29
N ARG A 66 9.53 2.06 4.21
CA ARG A 66 10.98 2.19 4.08
C ARG A 66 11.62 0.82 4.23
N LYS A 67 12.56 0.49 3.34
CA LYS A 67 13.43 -0.67 3.50
C LYS A 67 14.55 -0.34 4.49
N LEU A 68 14.90 -1.29 5.34
CA LEU A 68 16.07 -1.16 6.21
C LEU A 68 17.36 -1.24 5.38
N CYS A 69 18.37 -0.47 5.76
CA CYS A 69 19.68 -0.53 5.13
C CYS A 69 20.34 -1.88 5.40
N ALA A 70 20.77 -2.57 4.33
CA ALA A 70 21.43 -3.87 4.44
C ALA A 70 22.76 -3.81 5.20
N GLN A 71 23.45 -2.66 5.16
CA GLN A 71 24.76 -2.50 5.79
C GLN A 71 24.68 -2.13 7.27
N CYS A 72 23.76 -1.24 7.65
CA CYS A 72 23.75 -0.67 9.00
C CYS A 72 22.60 -1.17 9.88
N SER A 73 21.61 -1.90 9.35
CA SER A 73 20.57 -2.51 10.19
C SER A 73 21.19 -3.42 11.25
N ILE A 74 20.53 -3.56 12.40
CA ILE A 74 21.04 -4.29 13.57
C ILE A 74 20.07 -5.39 14.00
N THR A 75 20.55 -6.30 14.84
CA THR A 75 19.73 -7.37 15.44
C THR A 75 18.81 -6.83 16.54
N LEU A 76 17.82 -7.64 16.93
CA LEU A 76 16.93 -7.36 18.06
C LEU A 76 17.71 -7.03 19.35
N THR A 77 18.70 -7.85 19.68
CA THR A 77 19.52 -7.69 20.90
C THR A 77 20.26 -6.37 20.91
N GLU A 78 20.88 -6.00 19.78
CA GLU A 78 21.59 -4.72 19.63
C GLU A 78 20.63 -3.53 19.69
N TYR A 79 19.43 -3.66 19.11
CA TYR A 79 18.41 -2.60 19.14
C TYR A 79 17.95 -2.31 20.58
N ILE A 80 17.64 -3.35 21.36
CA ILE A 80 17.27 -3.20 22.78
C ILE A 80 18.45 -2.62 23.57
N ALA A 81 19.67 -3.10 23.36
CA ALA A 81 20.88 -2.56 24.00
C ALA A 81 21.14 -1.08 23.65
N SER A 82 20.64 -0.62 22.49
CA SER A 82 20.69 0.79 22.09
C SER A 82 19.57 1.65 22.69
N GLY A 83 18.69 1.09 23.53
CA GLY A 83 17.54 1.75 24.13
C GLY A 83 16.26 1.68 23.28
N GLY A 84 16.24 0.82 22.25
CA GLY A 84 15.07 0.61 21.41
C GLY A 84 13.98 -0.19 22.12
N GLU A 85 12.74 0.31 22.07
CA GLU A 85 11.57 -0.37 22.60
C GLU A 85 10.79 -1.07 21.49
N ILE A 86 10.14 -2.18 21.85
CA ILE A 86 9.34 -3.00 20.95
C ILE A 86 8.00 -3.26 21.62
N SER A 87 6.93 -2.95 20.88
CA SER A 87 5.57 -3.15 21.37
C SER A 87 5.26 -4.64 21.59
N ASP A 88 4.29 -4.95 22.44
CA ASP A 88 3.86 -6.33 22.66
C ASP A 88 3.36 -7.00 21.36
N THR A 89 2.76 -6.21 20.47
CA THR A 89 2.32 -6.68 19.15
C THR A 89 3.51 -7.07 18.28
N ASP A 90 4.54 -6.22 18.21
CA ASP A 90 5.74 -6.50 17.42
C ASP A 90 6.47 -7.73 17.96
N ARG A 91 6.53 -7.90 19.30
CA ARG A 91 7.08 -9.12 19.93
C ARG A 91 6.36 -10.38 19.48
N LYS A 92 5.02 -10.34 19.38
CA LYS A 92 4.23 -11.48 18.88
C LYS A 92 4.51 -11.76 17.41
N ILE A 93 4.66 -10.72 16.59
CA ILE A 93 4.93 -10.85 15.14
C ILE A 93 6.31 -11.49 14.89
N ILE A 94 7.32 -11.14 15.68
CA ILE A 94 8.70 -11.60 15.48
C ILE A 94 9.03 -12.91 16.22
N SER A 95 8.09 -13.47 16.98
CA SER A 95 8.29 -14.70 17.76
C SER A 95 8.76 -15.86 16.88
N GLY A 96 9.89 -16.47 17.21
CA GLY A 96 10.54 -17.54 16.41
C GLY A 96 11.42 -17.04 15.26
N HIS A 97 11.52 -15.72 15.07
CA HIS A 97 12.35 -15.06 14.05
C HIS A 97 13.26 -13.98 14.65
N GLU A 98 13.50 -14.03 15.97
CA GLU A 98 14.21 -13.00 16.71
C GLU A 98 15.65 -12.77 16.19
N THR A 99 16.25 -13.80 15.60
CA THR A 99 17.61 -13.77 15.05
C THR A 99 17.67 -13.33 13.58
N SER A 100 16.57 -13.47 12.83
CA SER A 100 16.51 -13.13 11.40
C SER A 100 15.94 -11.72 11.14
N VAL A 101 15.10 -11.22 12.04
CA VAL A 101 14.53 -9.87 11.95
C VAL A 101 15.60 -8.82 12.25
N ARG A 102 15.67 -7.80 11.38
CA ARG A 102 16.57 -6.66 11.51
C ARG A 102 15.79 -5.42 11.93
N PHE A 103 16.49 -4.52 12.62
CA PHE A 103 15.95 -3.29 13.18
C PHE A 103 16.74 -2.07 12.68
N PRO A 104 16.12 -0.87 12.65
CA PRO A 104 16.84 0.36 12.34
C PRO A 104 17.94 0.61 13.38
N ASN A 105 19.10 1.05 12.93
CA ASN A 105 20.21 1.38 13.81
C ASN A 105 20.18 2.87 14.15
N PRO A 106 19.82 3.27 15.39
CA PRO A 106 19.71 4.67 15.76
C PRO A 106 21.06 5.40 15.78
N ARG A 107 22.18 4.66 15.81
CA ARG A 107 23.53 5.21 15.80
C ARG A 107 24.12 5.33 14.40
N ALA A 108 23.44 4.81 13.37
CA ALA A 108 23.89 4.97 12.01
C ALA A 108 23.73 6.43 11.59
N LYS A 109 24.84 7.13 11.34
CA LYS A 109 24.82 8.44 10.70
C LYS A 109 24.12 8.29 9.35
N ASN A 110 23.15 9.16 9.06
CA ASN A 110 22.38 9.21 7.82
C ASN A 110 23.23 8.83 6.60
N VAL A 111 23.16 7.57 6.17
CA VAL A 111 23.69 7.14 4.86
C VAL A 111 22.64 7.53 3.83
N VAL A 112 22.37 8.83 3.73
CA VAL A 112 21.58 9.42 2.65
C VAL A 112 22.56 9.63 1.52
N GLY A 113 22.67 8.67 0.62
CA GLY A 113 23.52 8.80 -0.56
C GLY A 113 24.13 7.49 -1.00
N MET A 114 23.34 6.66 -1.67
CA MET A 114 23.81 5.72 -2.70
C MET A 114 22.56 5.19 -3.42
N VAL A 115 21.94 6.08 -4.19
CA VAL A 115 21.15 5.74 -5.39
C VAL A 115 21.62 6.67 -6.48
#